data_AF-A0A8C6TAL5-F1
#
_entry.id   AF-A0A8C6TAL5-F1
#
_cell.length_a   1.000
_cell.length_b   1.000
_cell.length_c   1.000
_cell.angle_alpha   90.00
_cell.angle_beta   90.00
_cell.angle_gamma   90.00
#
_symmetry.space_group_name_H-M   'P 1'
#
loop_
_entity.id
_entity.type
_entity.pdbx_description
1 polymer ?
#
loop_
_entity_poly.entity_id
_entity_poly.type
_entity_poly.pdbx_seq_one_letter_code
_entity_poly.pdbx_strand_id
1 'polypeptide(L)'
;LLQMKKCSDLNLSRPTTDSLTSVQFHPSAQVAMTTGVDRSVSLFQVTWTGDSNPLVQSLFLENFPVFRARFSADGLSLMATSFRNKLFYLYHMTEGKVTPVSGVRGQCHALHRRNTPSNWL
;
A
#
# COMPACT_ATOMS: atom_id res chain seq x y z
N LEU A 1 -0.79 -31.05 -17.87
CA LEU A 1 0.24 -30.13 -18.41
C LEU A 1 -0.22 -28.70 -18.15
N LEU A 2 0.59 -27.82 -17.57
CA LEU A 2 0.24 -26.41 -17.33
C LEU A 2 0.51 -25.61 -18.61
N GLN A 3 -0.47 -24.87 -19.13
CA GLN A 3 -0.28 -23.96 -20.26
C GLN A 3 0.02 -22.55 -19.73
N MET A 4 1.10 -21.95 -20.22
CA MET A 4 1.52 -20.60 -19.85
C MET A 4 1.89 -19.79 -21.09
N LYS A 5 1.56 -18.50 -21.09
CA LYS A 5 1.95 -17.53 -22.13
C LYS A 5 2.71 -16.39 -21.46
N LYS A 6 3.85 -15.99 -22.02
CA LYS A 6 4.55 -14.78 -21.60
C LYS A 6 3.78 -13.55 -22.09
N CYS A 7 3.54 -12.61 -21.20
CA CYS A 7 2.95 -11.30 -21.50
C CYS A 7 4.01 -10.20 -21.32
N SER A 8 3.69 -8.99 -21.79
CA SER A 8 4.53 -7.82 -21.57
C SER A 8 4.64 -7.47 -20.08
N ASP A 9 5.78 -6.93 -19.69
CA ASP A 9 6.04 -6.54 -18.31
C ASP A 9 5.03 -5.49 -17.83
N LEU A 10 4.55 -5.63 -16.59
CA LEU A 10 3.50 -4.78 -16.04
C LEU A 10 3.94 -3.32 -15.92
N ASN A 11 5.17 -3.09 -15.44
CA ASN A 11 5.69 -1.75 -15.14
C ASN A 11 6.46 -1.12 -16.32
N LEU A 12 6.31 -1.64 -17.54
CA LEU A 12 7.10 -1.18 -18.69
C LEU A 12 6.89 0.32 -18.99
N SER A 13 5.66 0.82 -18.85
CA SER A 13 5.34 2.24 -19.06
C SER A 13 5.84 3.15 -17.92
N ARG A 14 6.19 2.57 -16.77
CA ARG A 14 6.74 3.29 -15.62
C ARG A 14 7.71 2.39 -14.84
N PRO A 15 8.96 2.30 -15.31
CA PRO A 15 10.00 1.55 -14.62
C PRO A 15 10.30 2.17 -13.25
N THR A 16 10.62 1.33 -12.28
CA THR A 16 11.08 1.74 -10.95
C THR A 16 12.57 2.06 -11.04
N THR A 17 13.02 3.14 -10.39
CA THR A 17 14.45 3.51 -10.39
C THR A 17 15.26 2.75 -9.33
N ASP A 18 14.60 1.90 -8.56
CA ASP A 18 15.15 1.09 -7.46
C ASP A 18 14.35 -0.22 -7.36
N SER A 19 14.61 -1.00 -6.32
CA SER A 19 14.00 -2.31 -6.09
C SER A 19 12.49 -2.22 -5.86
N LEU A 20 11.74 -3.06 -6.56
CA LEU A 20 10.34 -3.33 -6.27
C LEU A 20 10.20 -4.06 -4.92
N THR A 21 9.20 -3.67 -4.14
CA THR A 21 8.96 -4.21 -2.80
C THR A 21 7.64 -4.94 -2.67
N SER A 22 6.65 -4.63 -3.51
CA SER A 22 5.38 -5.35 -3.56
C SER A 22 4.76 -5.31 -4.95
N VAL A 23 4.08 -6.40 -5.31
CA VAL A 23 3.19 -6.49 -6.47
C VAL A 23 1.88 -7.12 -5.97
N GLN A 24 0.74 -6.51 -6.29
CA GLN A 24 -0.57 -7.07 -5.98
C GLN A 24 -1.59 -6.79 -7.07
N PHE A 25 -2.45 -7.76 -7.34
CA PHE A 25 -3.64 -7.55 -8.14
C PHE A 25 -4.77 -7.03 -7.25
N HIS A 26 -5.58 -6.12 -7.78
CA HIS A 26 -6.80 -5.68 -7.14
C HIS A 26 -7.77 -6.88 -6.99
N PRO A 27 -8.50 -7.01 -5.86
CA PRO A 27 -9.34 -8.19 -5.60
C PRO A 27 -10.45 -8.41 -6.64
N SER A 28 -10.96 -7.35 -7.28
CA SER A 28 -12.11 -7.42 -8.19
C SER A 28 -11.94 -6.67 -9.52
N ALA A 29 -10.86 -5.92 -9.71
CA ALA A 29 -10.70 -5.03 -10.87
C ALA A 29 -9.47 -5.48 -11.67
N GLN A 30 -9.45 -5.14 -12.96
CA GLN A 30 -8.32 -5.42 -13.85
C GLN A 30 -7.16 -4.43 -13.62
N VAL A 31 -6.78 -4.24 -12.36
CA VAL A 31 -5.71 -3.34 -11.95
C VAL A 31 -4.69 -4.13 -11.16
N ALA A 32 -3.41 -3.84 -11.41
CA ALA A 32 -2.31 -4.34 -10.60
C ALA A 32 -1.47 -3.18 -10.09
N MET A 33 -0.98 -3.34 -8.88
CA MET A 33 -0.13 -2.38 -8.18
C MET A 33 1.31 -2.89 -8.19
N THR A 34 2.26 -1.97 -8.38
CA THR A 34 3.67 -2.16 -8.01
C THR A 34 4.10 -1.06 -7.04
N THR A 35 5.00 -1.38 -6.11
CA THR A 35 5.61 -0.39 -5.20
C THR A 35 7.10 -0.60 -5.09
N GLY A 36 7.85 0.46 -4.73
CA GLY A 36 9.30 0.38 -4.65
C GLY A 36 9.96 1.23 -3.56
N VAL A 37 11.24 0.96 -3.36
CA VAL A 37 12.14 1.76 -2.49
C VAL A 37 12.31 3.18 -3.03
N ASP A 38 12.08 3.37 -4.33
CA ASP A 38 12.00 4.66 -5.03
C ASP A 38 10.84 5.57 -4.57
N ARG A 39 10.10 5.13 -3.54
CA ARG A 39 8.98 5.82 -2.90
C ARG A 39 7.71 5.85 -3.75
N SER A 40 7.63 4.96 -4.73
CA SER A 40 6.49 4.93 -5.62
C SER A 40 5.44 3.89 -5.28
N VAL A 41 4.20 4.24 -5.59
CA VAL A 41 3.07 3.32 -5.70
C VAL A 41 2.46 3.54 -7.07
N SER A 42 2.37 2.50 -7.89
CA SER A 42 1.88 2.61 -9.26
C SER A 42 0.83 1.58 -9.56
N LEU A 43 -0.23 2.04 -10.21
CA LEU A 43 -1.38 1.26 -10.63
C LEU A 43 -1.36 1.15 -12.14
N PHE A 44 -1.51 -0.07 -12.65
CA PHE A 44 -1.52 -0.38 -14.07
C PHE A 44 -2.79 -1.14 -14.40
N GLN A 45 -3.38 -0.81 -15.55
CA GLN A 45 -4.45 -1.60 -16.12
C GLN A 45 -3.86 -2.89 -16.67
N VAL A 46 -4.39 -4.03 -16.24
CA VAL A 46 -3.98 -5.34 -16.73
C VAL A 46 -4.82 -5.69 -17.95
N THR A 47 -4.17 -5.86 -19.09
CA THR A 47 -4.83 -6.20 -20.35
C THR A 47 -4.63 -7.66 -20.71
N TRP A 48 -5.63 -8.28 -21.34
CA TRP A 48 -5.57 -9.67 -21.78
C TRP A 48 -4.91 -9.84 -23.17
N THR A 49 -4.84 -8.76 -23.96
CA THR A 49 -4.18 -8.76 -25.28
C THR A 49 -2.67 -8.93 -25.15
N GLY A 50 -2.09 -8.41 -24.05
CA GLY A 50 -0.68 -8.59 -23.70
C GLY A 50 0.26 -7.59 -24.36
N ASP A 51 -0.26 -6.61 -25.11
CA ASP A 51 0.53 -5.64 -25.87
C ASP A 51 1.06 -4.50 -25.01
N SER A 52 0.26 -4.03 -24.04
CA SER A 52 0.69 -3.01 -23.09
C SER A 52 -0.17 -3.04 -21.82
N ASN A 53 0.42 -2.61 -20.71
CA ASN A 53 -0.26 -2.42 -19.44
C ASN A 53 -0.25 -0.92 -19.11
N PRO A 54 -1.27 -0.16 -19.53
CA PRO A 54 -1.29 1.29 -19.33
C PRO A 54 -1.15 1.68 -17.86
N LEU A 55 -0.32 2.68 -17.57
CA LEU A 55 -0.26 3.30 -16.25
C LEU A 55 -1.59 4.03 -16.00
N VAL A 56 -2.30 3.63 -14.95
CA VAL A 56 -3.50 4.31 -14.46
C VAL A 56 -3.08 5.50 -13.61
N GLN A 57 -2.19 5.25 -12.64
CA GLN A 57 -1.74 6.28 -11.72
C GLN A 57 -0.39 5.94 -11.11
N SER A 58 0.38 6.98 -10.81
CA SER A 58 1.63 6.89 -10.09
C SER A 58 1.64 7.91 -8.96
N LEU A 59 1.84 7.42 -7.74
CA LEU A 59 1.97 8.22 -6.53
C LEU A 59 3.43 8.19 -6.09
N PHE A 60 3.95 9.35 -5.73
CA PHE A 60 5.26 9.48 -5.11
C PHE A 60 5.09 9.95 -3.67
N LEU A 61 5.49 9.11 -2.73
CA LEU A 61 5.31 9.35 -1.30
C LEU A 61 6.57 10.02 -0.74
N GLU A 62 6.48 11.30 -0.39
CA GLU A 62 7.64 12.08 0.04
C GLU A 62 8.31 11.49 1.29
N ASN A 63 9.64 11.34 1.24
CA ASN A 63 10.46 10.73 2.30
C ASN A 63 9.97 9.36 2.79
N PHE A 64 9.31 8.59 1.90
CA PHE A 64 8.65 7.35 2.28
C PHE A 64 9.05 6.18 1.37
N PRO A 65 10.21 5.54 1.60
CA PRO A 65 10.57 4.33 0.86
C PRO A 65 9.58 3.22 1.21
N VAL A 66 8.83 2.74 0.21
CA VAL A 66 7.73 1.78 0.45
C VAL A 66 8.32 0.41 0.71
N PHE A 67 8.11 -0.13 1.90
CA PHE A 67 8.51 -1.49 2.24
C PHE A 67 7.46 -2.51 1.84
N ARG A 68 6.20 -2.19 2.04
CA ARG A 68 5.09 -3.08 1.70
C ARG A 68 3.85 -2.26 1.43
N ALA A 69 3.10 -2.67 0.42
CA ALA A 69 1.74 -2.18 0.21
C ALA A 69 0.77 -3.31 -0.14
N ARG A 70 -0.51 -3.12 0.20
CA ARG A 70 -1.60 -4.06 -0.13
C ARG A 70 -2.92 -3.34 -0.34
N PHE A 71 -3.77 -3.90 -1.18
CA PHE A 71 -5.18 -3.54 -1.24
C PHE A 71 -5.91 -3.98 0.03
N SER A 72 -6.94 -3.23 0.40
CA SER A 72 -7.96 -3.70 1.34
C SER A 72 -8.74 -4.86 0.71
N ALA A 73 -9.36 -5.69 1.56
CA ALA A 73 -10.10 -6.87 1.09
C ALA A 73 -11.27 -6.52 0.16
N ASP A 74 -11.87 -5.34 0.36
CA ASP A 74 -12.91 -4.78 -0.50
C ASP A 74 -12.37 -4.06 -1.75
N GLY A 75 -11.06 -3.84 -1.84
CA GLY A 75 -10.41 -3.12 -2.92
C GLY A 75 -10.64 -1.60 -2.92
N LEU A 76 -11.38 -1.03 -1.96
CA LEU A 76 -11.69 0.41 -1.96
C LEU A 76 -10.47 1.28 -1.63
N SER A 77 -9.46 0.69 -1.01
CA SER A 77 -8.24 1.38 -0.63
C SER A 77 -7.01 0.49 -0.79
N LEU A 78 -5.84 1.11 -0.74
CA LEU A 78 -4.59 0.41 -0.49
C LEU A 78 -3.81 1.11 0.62
N MET A 79 -3.05 0.32 1.37
CA MET A 79 -2.23 0.77 2.48
C MET A 79 -0.76 0.58 2.10
N ALA A 80 0.06 1.62 2.28
CA ALA A 80 1.50 1.58 2.07
C ALA A 80 2.24 1.85 3.38
N THR A 81 3.24 1.02 3.68
CA THR A 81 4.05 1.07 4.91
C THR A 81 5.52 1.26 4.56
N SER A 82 6.27 1.85 5.49
CA SER A 82 7.71 2.06 5.37
C SER A 82 8.41 1.59 6.65
N PHE A 83 9.66 1.16 6.54
CA PHE A 83 10.49 0.87 7.71
C PHE A 83 11.03 2.12 8.40
N ARG A 84 11.13 3.24 7.67
CA ARG A 84 11.76 4.47 8.18
C ARG A 84 10.77 5.43 8.83
N ASN A 85 9.47 5.15 8.73
CA ASN A 85 8.40 6.04 9.18
C ASN A 85 7.41 5.31 10.09
N LYS A 86 6.94 6.00 11.14
CA LYS A 86 5.87 5.51 12.02
C LYS A 86 4.47 5.73 11.44
N LEU A 87 4.38 6.48 10.35
CA LEU A 87 3.17 6.72 9.59
C LEU A 87 3.00 5.62 8.54
N PHE A 88 1.77 5.41 8.11
CA PHE A 88 1.46 4.69 6.87
C PHE A 88 0.57 5.56 6.00
N TYR A 89 0.54 5.28 4.70
CA TYR A 89 -0.34 5.98 3.77
C TYR A 89 -1.53 5.11 3.42
N LEU A 90 -2.72 5.71 3.41
CA LEU A 90 -3.91 5.16 2.79
C LEU A 90 -4.16 5.88 1.48
N TYR A 91 -4.42 5.12 0.42
CA TYR A 91 -4.87 5.64 -0.85
C TYR A 91 -6.28 5.13 -1.13
N HIS A 92 -7.21 6.05 -1.35
CA HIS A 92 -8.60 5.76 -1.70
C HIS A 92 -8.73 5.63 -3.22
N MET A 93 -9.16 4.46 -3.69
CA MET A 93 -9.18 4.13 -5.12
C MET A 93 -10.18 4.99 -5.92
N THR A 94 -11.33 5.32 -5.33
CA THR A 94 -12.39 6.09 -5.98
C THR A 94 -12.11 7.58 -5.99
N GLU A 95 -11.57 8.12 -4.91
CA GLU A 95 -11.29 9.56 -4.76
C GLU A 95 -9.92 9.95 -5.34
N GLY A 96 -9.03 9.00 -5.58
CA GLY A 96 -7.65 9.30 -5.95
C GLY A 96 -6.85 9.98 -4.85
N LYS A 97 -7.32 9.89 -3.59
CA LYS A 97 -6.80 10.66 -2.46
C LYS A 97 -5.81 9.85 -1.63
N VAL A 98 -4.67 10.47 -1.31
CA VAL A 98 -3.66 9.94 -0.39
C VAL A 98 -3.78 10.62 0.97
N THR A 99 -3.87 9.82 2.04
CA THR A 99 -3.96 10.31 3.41
C THR A 99 -2.85 9.68 4.27
N PRO A 100 -1.96 10.46 4.88
CA PRO A 100 -1.04 9.95 5.89
C PRO A 100 -1.79 9.65 7.18
N VAL A 101 -1.54 8.48 7.78
CA VAL A 101 -2.14 8.04 9.03
C VAL A 101 -1.06 7.83 10.09
N SER A 102 -1.16 8.58 11.20
CA SER A 102 -0.26 8.49 12.34
C SER A 102 -0.72 7.44 13.35
N GLY A 103 -0.42 6.17 13.03
CA GLY A 103 -0.70 5.02 13.89
C GLY A 103 -2.20 4.76 14.11
N VAL A 104 -2.52 3.63 14.71
CA VAL A 104 -3.89 3.33 15.15
C VAL A 104 -4.08 4.02 16.50
N ARG A 105 -4.84 5.11 16.56
CA ARG A 105 -5.25 5.72 17.83
C ARG A 105 -6.18 4.73 18.56
N GLY A 106 -5.61 3.94 19.46
CA GLY A 106 -6.31 2.88 20.16
C GLY A 106 -5.47 1.99 21.08
N GLN A 107 -4.34 2.48 21.61
CA GLN A 107 -3.84 1.98 22.89
C GLN A 107 -4.14 3.03 23.95
N CYS A 108 -5.41 3.12 24.32
CA CYS A 108 -5.76 3.50 25.67
C CYS A 108 -5.20 2.38 26.55
N HIS A 109 -3.93 2.47 26.92
CA HIS A 109 -3.43 1.71 28.05
C HIS A 109 -4.27 2.24 29.21
N ALA A 110 -5.35 1.52 29.54
CA ALA A 110 -6.20 1.85 30.66
C ALA A 110 -5.24 2.00 31.83
N LEU A 111 -5.06 3.25 32.27
CA LEU A 111 -4.42 3.57 33.52
C LEU A 111 -5.22 2.81 34.56
N HIS A 112 -4.76 1.62 34.93
CA HIS A 112 -5.14 1.00 36.16
C HIS A 112 -4.46 1.85 37.24
N ARG A 113 -5.04 3.04 37.50
CA ARG A 113 -4.88 3.71 38.78
C ARG A 113 -5.36 2.66 39.78
N ARG A 114 -4.41 1.97 40.41
CA ARG A 114 -4.71 1.24 41.64
C ARG A 114 -5.23 2.31 42.59
N ASN A 115 -6.55 2.30 42.78
CA ASN A 115 -7.17 2.92 43.92
C ASN A 115 -6.63 2.15 45.13
N THR A 116 -5.51 2.60 45.70
CA THR A 116 -5.20 2.28 47.09
C THR A 116 -6.14 3.13 47.94
N PRO A 117 -7.07 2.53 48.68
CA PRO A 117 -7.82 3.30 49.66
C PRO A 117 -6.83 3.76 50.74
N SER A 118 -6.87 5.05 51.01
CA SER A 118 -6.32 5.65 52.22
C SER A 118 -6.88 4.94 53.46
N ASN A 119 -6.01 4.51 54.39
CA ASN A 119 -6.16 4.76 55.83
C ASN A 119 -4.98 4.17 56.64
N TRP A 120 -4.33 5.08 57.38
CA TRP A 120 -3.72 4.98 58.72
C TRP A 120 -2.94 3.72 59.14
N LEU A 121 -1.61 3.85 59.22
CA LEU A 121 -0.81 3.93 60.45
C LEU A 121 0.56 4.56 60.12
#